data_AF-A0A0E3SZE1-F1
#
_entry.id   AF-A0A0E3SZE1-F1
#
_cell.length_a   1.000
_cell.length_b   1.000
_cell.length_c   1.000
_cell.angle_alpha   90.00
_cell.angle_beta   90.00
_cell.angle_gamma   90.00
#
_symmetry.space_group_name_H-M   'P 1'
#
loop_
_entity.id
_entity.type
_entity.pdbx_description
1 polymer ?
#
loop_
_entity_poly.entity_id
_entity_poly.type
_entity_poly.pdbx_seq_one_letter_code
_entity_poly.pdbx_strand_id
1 'polypeptide(L)'
;MGNNVKKFLCLLCMFFTFSITPIVYGEDISLSVDKNEVTTQVSVSSSDEYQSGDATPQNQYDVTKSSDSYDNHVGSQSYIDNSNKSDTAEDTINSSYVEDSSIVSEQESGESKEVDSQENFQSDQVQTKETTADGNTNNLSASHIFWDKQWDIKNVTNNGESYELYQASKNTTIAIVDTGIMTEHPDLAFSLGDYLKNFVPEGGFDGSEAYEQGNVADVTDFQGHGTEVAGQITANGNMLGVAPGITINIYRVFGESYAKPEWIAEAVKQAADDGNRVITISSGQYLMITGSYEDGTNDYQDYLIYKEAVDYATSKGSIVVAALGNEGLNIQDNQALVDYVSTYRNIKVPGVVVDAPSVFDNVVAVGGIDYYNNLSDFSNYSSAAIYAPAGTTANLVKYGEEAFTNQGFYLTDWIFTTSYTGWYQYVYGNSFAAPKVAGALALVADKYNITDVKQLKEYLISHSPEINSLKILNIVDLLSEDIKTVYTEIIYKKALIESRVEVSLEVLNMSKKFNDVTPDNYIAKYNSKNSENNKINDRGVVSLRSCETLPNTGANRDVTYEVLGLFLLAISTSWKKKMKTE
;
A
#
# COMPACT_ATOMS: atom_id res chain seq x y z
N MET A 1 36.28 16.76 -67.72
CA MET A 1 36.25 16.57 -66.25
C MET A 1 34.82 16.81 -65.80
N GLY A 2 34.06 15.88 -65.24
CA GLY A 2 34.35 14.47 -64.98
C GLY A 2 33.37 13.89 -63.96
N ASN A 3 32.14 13.58 -64.41
CA ASN A 3 31.10 12.73 -63.78
C ASN A 3 30.72 13.02 -62.29
N ASN A 4 29.45 13.28 -61.92
CA ASN A 4 28.20 12.89 -62.56
C ASN A 4 27.13 14.01 -62.58
N VAL A 5 26.39 14.04 -63.69
CA VAL A 5 25.20 14.85 -63.93
C VAL A 5 23.97 13.94 -63.80
N LYS A 6 22.79 14.51 -63.49
CA LYS A 6 21.43 13.92 -63.44
C LYS A 6 21.00 13.46 -62.04
N LYS A 7 19.85 13.88 -61.49
CA LYS A 7 18.75 14.71 -62.03
C LYS A 7 18.01 15.43 -60.89
N PHE A 8 17.85 16.75 -61.03
CA PHE A 8 16.70 17.48 -60.49
C PHE A 8 15.72 17.69 -61.66
N LEU A 9 14.40 17.75 -61.40
CA LEU A 9 13.31 18.00 -62.36
C LEU A 9 13.02 16.94 -63.46
N CYS A 10 11.97 16.15 -63.22
CA CYS A 10 10.96 15.67 -64.20
C CYS A 10 9.82 15.06 -63.36
N LEU A 11 8.93 15.85 -62.76
CA LEU A 11 7.76 16.50 -63.36
C LEU A 11 6.72 15.48 -63.88
N LEU A 12 5.56 15.47 -63.20
CA LEU A 12 4.20 15.08 -63.63
C LEU A 12 3.96 13.76 -64.40
N CYS A 13 2.85 13.12 -64.03
CA CYS A 13 2.08 12.15 -64.82
C CYS A 13 2.72 10.76 -65.06
N MET A 14 2.64 9.91 -64.04
CA MET A 14 1.94 8.63 -64.25
C MET A 14 0.60 8.69 -63.51
N PHE A 15 -0.47 8.48 -64.27
CA PHE A 15 -1.86 8.68 -63.89
C PHE A 15 -2.61 7.34 -64.06
N PHE A 16 -3.65 7.15 -63.24
CA PHE A 16 -4.73 6.16 -63.35
C PHE A 16 -4.57 4.72 -62.82
N THR A 17 -5.66 4.31 -62.16
CA THR A 17 -6.08 3.01 -61.59
C THR A 17 -5.29 2.53 -60.36
N PHE A 18 -5.90 2.13 -59.22
CA PHE A 18 -7.32 1.89 -58.90
C PHE A 18 -7.81 2.74 -57.71
N SER A 19 -9.05 3.23 -57.82
CA SER A 19 -9.90 3.54 -56.66
C SER A 19 -10.72 2.30 -56.32
N ILE A 20 -11.11 2.12 -55.05
CA ILE A 20 -12.44 1.66 -54.60
C ILE A 20 -12.50 1.77 -53.06
N THR A 21 -13.53 2.44 -52.56
CA THR A 21 -13.96 2.46 -51.15
C THR A 21 -14.96 1.35 -50.87
N PRO A 22 -15.09 0.93 -49.61
CA PRO A 22 -16.41 0.82 -48.98
C PRO A 22 -16.42 1.76 -47.76
N ILE A 23 -17.33 2.75 -47.65
CA ILE A 23 -18.80 2.64 -47.53
C ILE A 23 -19.18 1.68 -46.39
N VAL A 24 -19.40 2.27 -45.22
CA VAL A 24 -20.13 1.65 -44.12
C VAL A 24 -21.62 1.77 -44.43
N TYR A 25 -22.30 0.64 -44.55
CA TYR A 25 -23.76 0.59 -44.42
C TYR A 25 -24.10 0.28 -42.96
N GLY A 26 -24.99 1.06 -42.37
CA GLY A 26 -25.73 0.63 -41.19
C GLY A 26 -26.99 -0.11 -41.62
N GLU A 27 -27.31 -1.20 -40.94
CA GLU A 27 -28.65 -1.78 -40.92
C GLU A 27 -29.07 -1.96 -39.47
N ASP A 28 -30.21 -1.37 -39.11
CA ASP A 28 -30.93 -1.70 -37.89
C ASP A 28 -31.44 -3.15 -37.97
N ILE A 29 -31.10 -3.98 -36.99
CA ILE A 29 -31.82 -5.25 -36.75
C ILE A 29 -32.35 -5.25 -35.33
N SER A 30 -33.62 -4.92 -35.21
CA SER A 30 -34.43 -5.22 -34.03
C SER A 30 -34.75 -6.71 -34.01
N LEU A 31 -34.48 -7.38 -32.89
CA LEU A 31 -34.99 -8.73 -32.63
C LEU A 31 -35.61 -8.83 -31.24
N SER A 32 -36.77 -9.45 -31.21
CA SER A 32 -37.72 -9.48 -30.11
C SER A 32 -37.33 -10.42 -28.98
N VAL A 33 -37.61 -10.00 -27.75
CA VAL A 33 -37.72 -10.90 -26.59
C VAL A 33 -38.88 -11.86 -26.83
N ASP A 34 -38.66 -13.16 -26.63
CA ASP A 34 -39.74 -14.08 -26.32
C ASP A 34 -39.29 -15.10 -25.25
N LYS A 35 -40.23 -15.51 -24.40
CA LYS A 35 -39.96 -16.35 -23.23
C LYS A 35 -40.05 -17.83 -23.57
N ASN A 36 -39.28 -18.68 -22.89
CA ASN A 36 -39.81 -19.89 -22.23
C ASN A 36 -38.75 -20.61 -21.37
N GLU A 37 -39.23 -21.22 -20.28
CA GLU A 37 -38.47 -22.12 -19.40
C GLU A 37 -38.21 -23.47 -20.08
N VAL A 38 -37.07 -24.12 -19.80
CA VAL A 38 -36.98 -25.59 -19.67
C VAL A 38 -35.90 -25.95 -18.64
N THR A 39 -36.26 -26.79 -17.67
CA THR A 39 -35.37 -27.47 -16.72
C THR A 39 -34.63 -28.65 -17.35
N THR A 40 -33.39 -28.91 -16.95
CA THR A 40 -32.68 -30.17 -17.25
C THR A 40 -32.13 -30.83 -15.99
N GLN A 41 -32.47 -32.12 -15.82
CA GLN A 41 -31.99 -32.97 -14.74
C GLN A 41 -30.59 -33.52 -15.06
N VAL A 42 -29.79 -33.75 -14.02
CA VAL A 42 -28.54 -34.51 -14.12
C VAL A 42 -28.83 -35.99 -13.92
N SER A 43 -28.61 -36.79 -14.96
CA SER A 43 -28.71 -38.26 -14.91
C SER A 43 -27.36 -38.90 -14.56
N VAL A 44 -27.35 -39.77 -13.56
CA VAL A 44 -26.19 -40.59 -13.17
C VAL A 44 -26.06 -41.80 -14.10
N SER A 45 -24.83 -42.15 -14.49
CA SER A 45 -24.51 -43.42 -15.15
C SER A 45 -23.24 -44.04 -14.56
N SER A 46 -23.32 -45.32 -14.19
CA SER A 46 -22.27 -46.11 -13.54
C SER A 46 -21.81 -47.29 -14.40
N SER A 47 -20.50 -47.49 -14.53
CA SER A 47 -19.81 -48.70 -15.03
C SER A 47 -18.28 -48.45 -15.02
N ASP A 48 -17.35 -49.40 -14.85
CA ASP A 48 -17.39 -50.77 -14.33
C ASP A 48 -16.00 -51.14 -13.73
N GLU A 49 -16.00 -51.84 -12.60
CA GLU A 49 -15.18 -53.01 -12.21
C GLU A 49 -13.90 -53.42 -13.01
N TYR A 50 -12.70 -53.48 -12.38
CA TYR A 50 -11.88 -54.72 -12.14
C TYR A 50 -10.41 -54.54 -11.62
N GLN A 51 -10.09 -55.31 -10.56
CA GLN A 51 -8.83 -56.01 -10.15
C GLN A 51 -7.40 -55.41 -10.09
N SER A 52 -6.86 -55.45 -8.86
CA SER A 52 -5.56 -55.97 -8.36
C SER A 52 -4.38 -56.33 -9.28
N GLY A 53 -3.17 -55.92 -8.86
CA GLY A 53 -1.88 -56.54 -9.23
C GLY A 53 -0.72 -56.13 -8.31
N ASP A 54 -0.01 -57.10 -7.72
CA ASP A 54 1.23 -56.91 -6.93
C ASP A 54 2.44 -56.56 -7.81
N ALA A 55 3.34 -55.69 -7.32
CA ALA A 55 4.76 -55.70 -7.69
C ALA A 55 5.65 -54.92 -6.68
N THR A 56 6.43 -55.64 -5.87
CA THR A 56 7.64 -55.11 -5.22
C THR A 56 8.83 -55.12 -6.17
N PRO A 57 9.89 -54.36 -5.86
CA PRO A 57 11.22 -55.00 -5.81
C PRO A 57 12.02 -54.70 -4.53
N GLN A 58 12.82 -55.67 -4.10
CA GLN A 58 13.83 -55.53 -3.03
C GLN A 58 15.18 -55.04 -3.54
N ASN A 59 15.98 -54.43 -2.64
CA ASN A 59 17.44 -54.57 -2.40
C ASN A 59 17.89 -53.35 -1.55
N GLN A 60 18.59 -53.40 -0.39
CA GLN A 60 19.53 -54.37 0.24
C GLN A 60 20.77 -54.63 -0.65
N TYR A 61 22.04 -54.47 -0.25
CA TYR A 61 22.73 -54.24 1.03
C TYR A 61 23.69 -53.01 0.88
N ASP A 62 24.60 -52.58 1.78
CA ASP A 62 25.11 -53.10 3.07
C ASP A 62 25.65 -51.95 3.98
N VAL A 63 26.32 -52.31 5.09
CA VAL A 63 26.93 -51.45 6.12
C VAL A 63 28.47 -51.47 6.07
N THR A 64 29.15 -50.37 6.44
CA THR A 64 30.45 -50.45 7.13
C THR A 64 30.59 -49.42 8.25
N LYS A 65 30.95 -49.91 9.44
CA LYS A 65 31.49 -49.11 10.55
C LYS A 65 33.02 -49.14 10.51
N SER A 66 33.66 -48.11 11.04
CA SER A 66 34.92 -48.28 11.78
C SER A 66 35.01 -47.23 12.89
N SER A 67 35.40 -47.69 14.08
CA SER A 67 35.59 -46.88 15.29
C SER A 67 37.07 -46.61 15.56
N ASP A 68 37.33 -46.06 16.75
CA ASP A 68 38.60 -46.01 17.51
C ASP A 68 39.25 -44.61 17.47
N SER A 69 39.61 -43.88 18.54
CA SER A 69 39.52 -43.91 20.03
C SER A 69 40.91 -43.64 20.65
N TYR A 70 40.93 -42.98 21.83
CA TYR A 70 42.10 -42.57 22.64
C TYR A 70 42.90 -41.35 22.12
N ASP A 71 43.47 -40.47 22.96
CA ASP A 71 43.56 -40.47 24.43
C ASP A 71 43.57 -39.05 25.07
N ASN A 72 43.50 -39.03 26.40
CA ASN A 72 43.40 -37.88 27.32
C ASN A 72 44.63 -36.94 27.34
N HIS A 73 44.43 -35.67 27.73
CA HIS A 73 45.26 -35.07 28.79
C HIS A 73 44.56 -33.96 29.62
N VAL A 74 45.03 -33.82 30.86
CA VAL A 74 44.49 -32.96 31.93
C VAL A 74 45.35 -31.71 32.09
N GLY A 75 44.75 -30.55 32.40
CA GLY A 75 45.47 -29.33 32.76
C GLY A 75 44.55 -28.28 33.40
N SER A 76 44.89 -27.85 34.62
CA SER A 76 44.10 -26.95 35.46
C SER A 76 44.72 -25.56 35.58
N GLN A 77 43.97 -24.63 36.23
CA GLN A 77 44.43 -23.33 36.78
C GLN A 77 44.78 -22.21 35.77
N SER A 78 44.78 -20.92 36.11
CA SER A 78 43.95 -20.08 37.02
C SER A 78 44.50 -18.65 36.98
N TYR A 79 43.66 -17.61 36.98
CA TYR A 79 43.98 -16.18 37.25
C TYR A 79 45.19 -15.52 36.56
N ILE A 80 44.98 -14.35 35.96
CA ILE A 80 45.58 -13.09 36.45
C ILE A 80 44.88 -11.88 35.82
N ASP A 81 44.61 -10.90 36.67
CA ASP A 81 44.07 -9.58 36.36
C ASP A 81 45.23 -8.61 36.07
N ASN A 82 45.08 -7.65 35.14
CA ASN A 82 45.90 -6.43 35.16
C ASN A 82 45.41 -5.33 34.19
N SER A 83 44.93 -4.26 34.80
CA SER A 83 44.92 -2.89 34.26
C SER A 83 46.33 -2.32 34.04
N ASN A 84 46.47 -1.39 33.07
CA ASN A 84 47.29 -0.15 33.06
C ASN A 84 47.21 0.42 31.62
N LYS A 85 46.83 1.67 31.31
CA LYS A 85 46.98 3.01 31.91
C LYS A 85 48.38 3.65 31.73
N SER A 86 48.40 4.67 30.86
CA SER A 86 49.36 5.77 30.71
C SER A 86 48.61 6.85 29.89
N ASP A 87 48.23 8.05 30.35
CA ASP A 87 49.01 9.12 31.01
C ASP A 87 50.30 9.38 30.20
N THR A 88 50.49 10.44 29.41
CA THR A 88 50.52 11.91 29.68
C THR A 88 50.87 12.63 28.35
N ALA A 89 50.75 13.94 28.10
CA ALA A 89 50.10 15.09 28.75
C ALA A 89 50.02 16.28 27.74
N GLU A 90 49.14 17.23 28.05
CA GLU A 90 49.21 18.70 27.83
C GLU A 90 50.11 19.30 26.73
N ASP A 91 49.54 20.18 25.88
CA ASP A 91 49.80 21.62 26.05
C ASP A 91 48.67 22.51 25.45
N THR A 92 48.69 23.81 25.78
CA THR A 92 47.54 24.73 25.71
C THR A 92 47.82 25.96 24.84
N ILE A 93 46.95 26.30 23.87
CA ILE A 93 46.83 27.68 23.36
C ILE A 93 45.36 28.09 23.18
N ASN A 94 45.09 29.32 23.60
CA ASN A 94 43.80 30.00 23.66
C ASN A 94 43.66 30.99 22.49
N SER A 95 42.51 31.07 21.82
CA SER A 95 42.09 32.31 21.14
C SER A 95 40.56 32.46 21.06
N SER A 96 40.06 33.42 21.83
CA SER A 96 38.71 33.97 21.76
C SER A 96 38.45 34.71 20.44
N TYR A 97 37.21 34.63 19.93
CA TYR A 97 36.51 35.80 19.40
C TYR A 97 35.05 35.80 19.86
N VAL A 98 34.67 36.92 20.47
CA VAL A 98 33.29 37.31 20.77
C VAL A 98 33.05 38.57 19.95
N GLU A 99 31.96 38.65 19.21
CA GLU A 99 31.28 39.93 18.98
C GLU A 99 29.78 39.76 19.22
N ASP A 100 29.26 40.71 19.99
CA ASP A 100 27.88 40.90 20.40
C ASP A 100 27.40 42.19 19.73
N SER A 101 26.21 42.21 19.15
CA SER A 101 25.37 43.41 19.21
C SER A 101 23.90 43.14 18.89
N SER A 102 23.05 43.66 19.77
CA SER A 102 21.59 43.68 19.68
C SER A 102 21.08 45.07 19.31
N ILE A 103 20.10 45.16 18.40
CA ILE A 103 19.15 46.29 18.19
C ILE A 103 17.87 45.64 17.62
N VAL A 104 16.73 45.50 18.32
CA VAL A 104 15.76 46.47 18.87
C VAL A 104 14.84 47.11 17.82
N SER A 105 13.57 46.68 17.88
CA SER A 105 12.28 47.25 17.39
C SER A 105 12.23 48.48 16.47
N GLU A 106 11.24 48.46 15.56
CA GLU A 106 10.17 49.47 15.58
C GLU A 106 8.85 48.94 14.95
N GLN A 107 7.71 49.31 15.55
CA GLN A 107 6.38 49.21 14.95
C GLN A 107 6.02 50.58 14.39
N GLU A 108 5.38 50.65 13.22
CA GLU A 108 4.56 51.82 12.89
C GLU A 108 3.16 51.42 12.43
N SER A 109 2.17 51.99 13.13
CA SER A 109 0.75 51.97 12.80
C SER A 109 0.40 53.16 11.89
N GLY A 110 -0.29 52.91 10.79
CA GLY A 110 -0.86 53.96 9.92
C GLY A 110 -2.35 53.76 9.70
N GLU A 111 -3.17 54.76 10.08
CA GLU A 111 -4.63 54.66 10.15
C GLU A 111 -5.33 55.52 9.06
N SER A 112 -6.56 55.11 8.68
CA SER A 112 -7.54 55.81 7.81
C SER A 112 -7.21 55.86 6.30
N LYS A 113 -8.15 55.55 5.39
CA LYS A 113 -9.48 56.18 5.25
C LYS A 113 -10.51 55.29 4.55
N GLU A 114 -11.76 55.43 4.99
CA GLU A 114 -12.95 55.00 4.25
C GLU A 114 -13.13 55.82 2.96
N VAL A 115 -13.61 55.18 1.89
CA VAL A 115 -14.36 55.84 0.81
C VAL A 115 -15.57 54.96 0.49
N ASP A 116 -16.74 55.53 0.75
CA ASP A 116 -18.04 54.99 0.35
C ASP A 116 -18.26 55.18 -1.15
N SER A 117 -18.73 54.14 -1.84
CA SER A 117 -19.33 54.26 -3.17
C SER A 117 -20.38 53.18 -3.38
N GLN A 118 -21.60 53.45 -2.89
CA GLN A 118 -22.79 52.77 -3.40
C GLN A 118 -22.94 52.99 -4.90
N GLU A 119 -22.88 51.93 -5.71
CA GLU A 119 -23.57 51.91 -7.00
C GLU A 119 -24.60 50.77 -7.04
N ASN A 120 -25.75 51.14 -7.59
CA ASN A 120 -27.00 50.39 -7.55
C ASN A 120 -27.29 49.93 -8.98
N PHE A 121 -27.23 48.62 -9.25
CA PHE A 121 -27.60 48.07 -10.55
C PHE A 121 -28.65 46.97 -10.46
N GLN A 122 -29.57 47.02 -11.42
CA GLN A 122 -30.88 46.38 -11.36
C GLN A 122 -30.83 44.88 -11.67
N SER A 123 -31.84 44.17 -11.18
CA SER A 123 -32.11 42.78 -11.52
C SER A 123 -32.52 42.63 -12.99
N ASP A 124 -31.72 41.92 -13.78
CA ASP A 124 -32.18 41.37 -15.06
C ASP A 124 -32.64 39.91 -14.89
N GLN A 125 -33.89 39.66 -15.29
CA GLN A 125 -34.49 38.33 -15.34
C GLN A 125 -33.95 37.57 -16.55
N VAL A 126 -33.13 36.54 -16.34
CA VAL A 126 -32.74 35.59 -17.39
C VAL A 126 -33.50 34.29 -17.21
N GLN A 127 -34.19 33.88 -18.28
CA GLN A 127 -35.09 32.72 -18.31
C GLN A 127 -34.34 31.42 -17.98
N THR A 128 -34.78 30.71 -16.94
CA THR A 128 -34.43 29.31 -16.72
C THR A 128 -35.06 28.45 -17.82
N LYS A 129 -34.27 28.09 -18.82
CA LYS A 129 -34.63 27.04 -19.78
C LYS A 129 -34.46 25.70 -19.08
N GLU A 130 -35.56 25.02 -18.80
CA GLU A 130 -35.53 23.60 -18.42
C GLU A 130 -34.78 22.83 -19.50
N THR A 131 -33.65 22.24 -19.10
CA THR A 131 -32.89 21.32 -19.94
C THR A 131 -32.73 20.06 -19.11
N THR A 132 -33.43 19.00 -19.51
CA THR A 132 -33.36 17.69 -18.87
C THR A 132 -31.95 17.14 -19.06
N ALA A 133 -31.13 17.21 -18.00
CA ALA A 133 -29.80 16.63 -17.96
C ALA A 133 -29.90 15.17 -17.48
N ASP A 134 -29.32 14.28 -18.28
CA ASP A 134 -29.12 12.87 -17.95
C ASP A 134 -28.02 12.72 -16.88
N GLY A 135 -27.85 11.51 -16.33
CA GLY A 135 -27.10 11.22 -15.09
C GLY A 135 -25.70 11.85 -14.96
N ASN A 136 -25.40 12.38 -13.77
CA ASN A 136 -24.22 13.18 -13.46
C ASN A 136 -23.00 12.33 -13.04
N THR A 137 -22.25 11.76 -14.00
CA THR A 137 -21.05 10.91 -13.71
C THR A 137 -19.71 11.46 -14.24
N ASN A 138 -19.67 12.66 -14.83
CA ASN A 138 -18.50 13.17 -15.56
C ASN A 138 -17.78 14.38 -14.92
N ASN A 139 -18.09 14.76 -13.67
CA ASN A 139 -17.50 15.96 -13.06
C ASN A 139 -16.10 15.71 -12.42
N LEU A 140 -15.86 14.53 -11.83
CA LEU A 140 -14.57 14.24 -11.16
C LEU A 140 -13.39 14.25 -12.13
N SER A 141 -13.48 13.62 -13.30
CA SER A 141 -12.41 13.65 -14.33
C SER A 141 -12.10 15.06 -14.86
N ALA A 142 -13.02 16.02 -14.71
CA ALA A 142 -12.81 17.40 -15.13
C ALA A 142 -12.04 18.24 -14.10
N SER A 143 -12.10 17.88 -12.80
CA SER A 143 -11.39 18.56 -11.71
C SER A 143 -10.15 17.82 -11.23
N HIS A 144 -10.09 16.50 -11.41
CA HIS A 144 -9.02 15.61 -10.97
C HIS A 144 -8.46 14.87 -12.19
N ILE A 145 -7.44 15.47 -12.83
CA ILE A 145 -6.94 15.07 -14.16
C ILE A 145 -6.43 13.63 -14.27
N PHE A 146 -6.17 12.96 -13.15
CA PHE A 146 -5.73 11.56 -13.09
C PHE A 146 -6.78 10.60 -12.51
N TRP A 147 -7.99 11.05 -12.19
CA TRP A 147 -9.08 10.19 -11.70
C TRP A 147 -9.30 8.94 -12.56
N ASP A 148 -9.18 9.08 -13.89
CA ASP A 148 -9.35 7.95 -14.81
C ASP A 148 -8.23 6.91 -14.81
N LYS A 149 -7.13 7.15 -14.08
CA LYS A 149 -6.06 6.17 -13.80
C LYS A 149 -6.31 5.36 -12.53
N GLN A 150 -7.22 5.80 -11.66
CA GLN A 150 -7.40 5.28 -10.31
C GLN A 150 -8.50 4.21 -10.26
N TRP A 151 -8.33 3.11 -10.99
CA TRP A 151 -9.29 2.00 -11.00
C TRP A 151 -9.52 1.44 -9.58
N ASP A 152 -8.50 1.51 -8.75
CA ASP A 152 -8.39 0.98 -7.41
C ASP A 152 -9.16 1.83 -6.37
N ILE A 153 -9.10 3.15 -6.51
CA ILE A 153 -9.92 4.06 -5.72
C ILE A 153 -11.37 4.01 -6.21
N LYS A 154 -11.60 3.95 -7.53
CA LYS A 154 -12.95 3.74 -8.11
C LYS A 154 -13.61 2.45 -7.60
N ASN A 155 -12.84 1.38 -7.44
CA ASN A 155 -13.32 0.09 -6.90
C ASN A 155 -13.92 0.24 -5.49
N VAL A 156 -13.19 0.87 -4.56
CA VAL A 156 -13.63 0.97 -3.15
C VAL A 156 -14.62 2.12 -2.87
N THR A 157 -14.74 3.10 -3.77
CA THR A 157 -15.59 4.30 -3.61
C THR A 157 -16.91 4.24 -4.39
N ASN A 158 -17.23 3.11 -5.04
CA ASN A 158 -18.26 3.00 -6.10
C ASN A 158 -18.12 4.12 -7.16
N ASN A 159 -16.93 4.24 -7.76
CA ASN A 159 -16.59 5.26 -8.76
C ASN A 159 -16.84 6.71 -8.25
N GLY A 160 -16.49 6.96 -6.99
CA GLY A 160 -16.52 8.28 -6.35
C GLY A 160 -17.80 8.63 -5.57
N GLU A 161 -18.81 7.75 -5.55
CA GLU A 161 -20.06 7.93 -4.78
C GLU A 161 -19.79 8.24 -3.30
N SER A 162 -18.80 7.58 -2.67
CA SER A 162 -18.51 7.76 -1.25
C SER A 162 -18.10 9.18 -0.85
N TYR A 163 -17.55 9.98 -1.77
CA TYR A 163 -17.14 11.36 -1.47
C TYR A 163 -18.34 12.29 -1.20
N GLU A 164 -19.49 12.00 -1.80
CA GLU A 164 -20.74 12.74 -1.55
C GLU A 164 -21.44 12.27 -0.25
N LEU A 165 -21.09 11.09 0.29
CA LEU A 165 -21.70 10.53 1.49
C LEU A 165 -21.11 11.07 2.80
N TYR A 166 -19.83 11.46 2.80
CA TYR A 166 -19.16 12.03 3.97
C TYR A 166 -17.82 12.70 3.65
N GLN A 167 -17.55 13.82 4.32
CA GLN A 167 -16.22 14.42 4.43
C GLN A 167 -15.83 14.46 5.90
N ALA A 168 -14.66 13.92 6.25
CA ALA A 168 -14.16 13.93 7.64
C ALA A 168 -13.91 15.35 8.16
N SER A 169 -14.17 15.54 9.44
CA SER A 169 -13.73 16.69 10.21
C SER A 169 -12.21 16.75 10.31
N LYS A 170 -11.65 17.97 10.46
CA LYS A 170 -10.20 18.16 10.67
C LYS A 170 -9.69 17.64 12.02
N ASN A 171 -10.58 17.20 12.92
CA ASN A 171 -10.24 16.68 14.25
C ASN A 171 -9.87 15.18 14.22
N THR A 172 -10.29 14.44 13.21
CA THR A 172 -9.90 13.03 13.04
C THR A 172 -8.64 12.96 12.20
N THR A 173 -7.57 12.44 12.79
CA THR A 173 -6.24 12.36 12.18
C THR A 173 -5.77 10.91 12.00
N ILE A 174 -4.96 10.69 10.97
CA ILE A 174 -4.34 9.39 10.66
C ILE A 174 -2.81 9.53 10.79
N ALA A 175 -2.19 8.66 11.56
CA ALA A 175 -0.72 8.53 11.60
C ALA A 175 -0.24 7.58 10.51
N ILE A 176 0.77 8.00 9.75
CA ILE A 176 1.49 7.20 8.76
C ILE A 176 2.85 6.85 9.35
N VAL A 177 3.10 5.57 9.62
CA VAL A 177 4.37 5.05 10.17
C VAL A 177 5.14 4.37 9.04
N ASP A 178 6.01 5.13 8.36
CA ASP A 178 6.56 4.77 7.05
C ASP A 178 7.89 5.51 6.72
N THR A 179 8.30 5.63 5.44
CA THR A 179 9.60 6.20 5.02
C THR A 179 9.71 7.73 5.11
N GLY A 180 8.63 8.43 5.45
CA GLY A 180 8.58 9.90 5.52
C GLY A 180 7.44 10.46 4.65
N ILE A 181 7.55 11.73 4.25
CA ILE A 181 6.71 12.31 3.20
C ILE A 181 7.44 13.42 2.43
N MET A 182 7.09 13.61 1.16
CA MET A 182 7.33 14.88 0.46
C MET A 182 6.26 15.91 0.89
N THR A 183 6.63 16.79 1.82
CA THR A 183 5.70 17.75 2.44
C THR A 183 5.06 18.75 1.47
N GLU A 184 5.76 19.04 0.38
CA GLU A 184 5.39 20.02 -0.65
C GLU A 184 4.71 19.41 -1.89
N HIS A 185 4.38 18.10 -1.87
CA HIS A 185 3.61 17.49 -2.95
C HIS A 185 2.23 18.18 -3.07
N PRO A 186 1.83 18.68 -4.25
CA PRO A 186 0.66 19.57 -4.39
C PRO A 186 -0.65 18.93 -3.91
N ASP A 187 -0.84 17.64 -4.17
CA ASP A 187 -2.03 16.91 -3.75
C ASP A 187 -2.04 16.52 -2.24
N LEU A 188 -0.92 16.69 -1.52
CA LEU A 188 -0.75 16.24 -0.12
C LEU A 188 -0.57 17.39 0.88
N ALA A 189 0.06 18.50 0.49
CA ALA A 189 0.49 19.57 1.40
C ALA A 189 -0.65 20.14 2.28
N PHE A 190 -1.87 20.23 1.75
CA PHE A 190 -3.06 20.72 2.49
C PHE A 190 -3.69 19.69 3.46
N SER A 191 -3.12 18.49 3.53
CA SER A 191 -3.53 17.40 4.42
C SER A 191 -2.62 17.23 5.64
N LEU A 192 -1.45 17.87 5.67
CA LEU A 192 -0.51 17.75 6.78
C LEU A 192 -1.10 18.32 8.08
N GLY A 193 -1.01 17.53 9.16
CA GLY A 193 -1.28 17.96 10.53
C GLY A 193 -0.04 18.50 11.24
N ASP A 194 -0.19 18.77 12.54
CA ASP A 194 0.87 19.41 13.35
C ASP A 194 1.96 18.43 13.84
N TYR A 195 1.80 17.12 13.64
CA TYR A 195 2.72 16.10 14.17
C TYR A 195 3.50 15.42 13.04
N LEU A 196 4.77 15.82 12.90
CA LEU A 196 5.74 15.21 12.00
C LEU A 196 7.00 14.89 12.82
N LYS A 197 7.34 13.60 12.94
CA LYS A 197 8.43 13.11 13.81
C LYS A 197 9.23 12.01 13.13
N ASN A 198 10.53 11.98 13.42
CA ASN A 198 11.47 10.97 12.95
C ASN A 198 11.97 10.09 14.11
N PHE A 199 12.03 8.78 13.87
CA PHE A 199 12.49 7.74 14.80
C PHE A 199 13.72 6.99 14.27
N VAL A 200 14.22 7.35 13.08
CA VAL A 200 15.48 6.83 12.56
C VAL A 200 16.64 7.47 13.35
N PRO A 201 17.49 6.68 14.02
CA PRO A 201 18.60 7.18 14.83
C PRO A 201 19.76 7.71 13.98
N GLU A 202 20.73 8.37 14.62
CA GLU A 202 22.00 8.72 13.98
C GLU A 202 22.70 7.47 13.41
N GLY A 203 23.10 7.54 12.14
CA GLY A 203 23.67 6.41 11.39
C GLY A 203 22.66 5.37 10.90
N GLY A 204 21.36 5.53 11.21
CA GLY A 204 20.27 4.69 10.72
C GLY A 204 20.46 3.19 10.97
N PHE A 205 20.10 2.36 9.99
CA PHE A 205 20.03 0.92 10.12
C PHE A 205 21.42 0.29 10.36
N ASP A 206 21.60 -0.30 11.54
CA ASP A 206 22.86 -0.90 12.02
C ASP A 206 24.09 0.05 11.89
N GLY A 207 23.88 1.38 11.88
CA GLY A 207 24.94 2.36 11.67
C GLY A 207 25.46 2.46 10.23
N SER A 208 24.71 1.94 9.23
CA SER A 208 25.13 1.91 7.83
C SER A 208 24.75 3.13 7.00
N GLU A 209 23.87 4.00 7.53
CA GLU A 209 23.29 5.16 6.83
C GLU A 209 23.89 6.46 7.39
N ALA A 210 25.17 6.72 7.12
CA ALA A 210 25.93 7.83 7.73
C ALA A 210 25.40 9.24 7.42
N TYR A 211 24.43 9.39 6.52
CA TYR A 211 23.73 10.64 6.27
C TYR A 211 22.59 10.88 7.29
N GLU A 212 22.06 9.83 7.94
CA GLU A 212 21.04 9.95 8.99
C GLU A 212 21.63 10.61 10.24
N GLN A 213 21.11 11.79 10.59
CA GLN A 213 21.60 12.60 11.72
C GLN A 213 20.78 12.40 13.01
N GLY A 214 19.78 11.51 13.03
CA GLY A 214 18.85 11.37 14.16
C GLY A 214 18.00 12.61 14.45
N ASN A 215 17.83 13.51 13.47
CA ASN A 215 17.05 14.74 13.64
C ASN A 215 15.55 14.39 13.72
N VAL A 216 14.95 14.60 14.90
CA VAL A 216 13.54 14.29 15.19
C VAL A 216 12.56 15.05 14.28
N ALA A 217 12.94 16.20 13.71
CA ALA A 217 12.10 16.98 12.81
C ALA A 217 12.25 16.60 11.32
N ASP A 218 13.20 15.72 10.96
CA ASP A 218 13.47 15.35 9.57
C ASP A 218 12.62 14.16 9.12
N VAL A 219 11.46 14.46 8.54
CA VAL A 219 10.52 13.48 7.95
C VAL A 219 10.66 13.35 6.43
N THR A 220 11.78 13.79 5.86
CA THR A 220 12.02 13.70 4.41
C THR A 220 11.88 12.26 3.92
N ASP A 221 11.16 12.06 2.83
CA ASP A 221 11.01 10.74 2.21
C ASP A 221 12.16 10.43 1.26
N PHE A 222 13.11 9.60 1.72
CA PHE A 222 14.28 9.20 0.92
C PHE A 222 14.01 8.01 -0.01
N GLN A 223 12.90 7.27 0.17
CA GLN A 223 12.57 6.10 -0.66
C GLN A 223 11.40 6.35 -1.62
N GLY A 224 10.39 7.10 -1.17
CA GLY A 224 9.16 7.41 -1.90
C GLY A 224 7.89 6.78 -1.35
N HIS A 225 8.04 5.70 -0.59
CA HIS A 225 6.94 4.83 -0.19
C HIS A 225 5.94 5.49 0.77
N GLY A 226 6.41 6.27 1.74
CA GLY A 226 5.54 7.03 2.63
C GLY A 226 4.71 8.07 1.87
N THR A 227 5.29 8.70 0.83
CA THR A 227 4.57 9.61 -0.07
C THR A 227 3.55 8.88 -0.94
N GLU A 228 3.84 7.66 -1.40
CA GLU A 228 2.89 6.80 -2.11
C GLU A 228 1.71 6.37 -1.22
N VAL A 229 2.01 5.91 0.00
CA VAL A 229 1.04 5.51 1.02
C VAL A 229 0.13 6.68 1.41
N ALA A 230 0.68 7.88 1.60
CA ALA A 230 -0.08 9.09 1.87
C ALA A 230 -1.07 9.44 0.75
N GLY A 231 -0.67 9.24 -0.51
CA GLY A 231 -1.53 9.46 -1.68
C GLY A 231 -2.80 8.63 -1.68
N GLN A 232 -2.68 7.36 -1.28
CA GLN A 232 -3.83 6.45 -1.15
C GLN A 232 -4.84 6.89 -0.09
N ILE A 233 -4.38 7.59 0.95
CA ILE A 233 -5.24 8.09 2.04
C ILE A 233 -5.91 9.41 1.65
N THR A 234 -5.12 10.44 1.36
CA THR A 234 -5.56 11.83 1.49
C THR A 234 -5.34 12.72 0.28
N ALA A 235 -4.80 12.20 -0.83
CA ALA A 235 -4.56 13.03 -2.01
C ALA A 235 -5.83 13.80 -2.40
N ASN A 236 -5.68 15.11 -2.64
CA ASN A 236 -6.78 16.01 -2.92
C ASN A 236 -6.35 17.07 -3.93
N GLY A 237 -6.14 16.64 -5.17
CA GLY A 237 -5.67 17.51 -6.24
C GLY A 237 -5.88 16.85 -7.61
N ASN A 238 -4.79 16.53 -8.30
CA ASN A 238 -4.82 15.88 -9.60
C ASN A 238 -5.32 14.42 -9.50
N MET A 239 -5.01 13.75 -8.40
CA MET A 239 -5.60 12.47 -7.98
C MET A 239 -6.35 12.62 -6.64
N LEU A 240 -7.13 11.59 -6.29
CA LEU A 240 -7.87 11.51 -5.03
C LEU A 240 -7.46 10.28 -4.19
N GLY A 241 -7.23 10.48 -2.89
CA GLY A 241 -7.17 9.39 -1.91
C GLY A 241 -8.57 8.93 -1.49
N VAL A 242 -8.68 7.87 -0.68
CA VAL A 242 -9.99 7.39 -0.20
C VAL A 242 -10.72 8.36 0.73
N ALA A 243 -9.99 9.27 1.38
CA ALA A 243 -10.49 10.30 2.28
C ALA A 243 -9.81 11.65 1.95
N PRO A 244 -10.14 12.30 0.82
CA PRO A 244 -9.43 13.47 0.32
C PRO A 244 -9.33 14.60 1.35
N GLY A 245 -8.11 15.08 1.60
CA GLY A 245 -7.86 16.19 2.52
C GLY A 245 -8.07 15.90 4.00
N ILE A 246 -8.18 14.63 4.42
CA ILE A 246 -8.17 14.26 5.84
C ILE A 246 -6.80 14.58 6.46
N THR A 247 -6.77 14.91 7.75
CA THR A 247 -5.51 15.29 8.40
C THR A 247 -4.59 14.08 8.58
N ILE A 248 -3.38 14.12 8.02
CA ILE A 248 -2.35 13.09 8.19
C ILE A 248 -1.16 13.60 9.02
N ASN A 249 -0.63 12.75 9.88
CA ASN A 249 0.57 13.00 10.69
C ASN A 249 1.64 11.96 10.34
N ILE A 250 2.91 12.34 10.38
CA ILE A 250 4.00 11.58 9.74
C ILE A 250 5.00 11.10 10.78
N TYR A 251 5.29 9.80 10.77
CA TYR A 251 6.19 9.14 11.72
C TYR A 251 7.22 8.36 10.90
N ARG A 252 8.36 9.01 10.59
CA ARG A 252 9.42 8.41 9.77
C ARG A 252 10.16 7.34 10.56
N VAL A 253 10.23 6.13 10.00
CA VAL A 253 10.89 4.96 10.60
C VAL A 253 11.86 4.25 9.64
N PHE A 254 12.11 4.79 8.44
CA PHE A 254 13.12 4.28 7.51
C PHE A 254 14.04 5.40 7.01
N GLY A 255 15.32 5.07 6.81
CA GLY A 255 16.22 5.80 5.91
C GLY A 255 16.03 5.34 4.46
N GLU A 256 17.12 5.02 3.76
CA GLU A 256 17.13 4.46 2.40
C GLU A 256 17.07 2.91 2.40
N SER A 257 17.24 2.28 3.56
CA SER A 257 17.28 0.82 3.72
C SER A 257 16.06 0.25 4.48
N TYR A 258 16.26 -0.27 5.70
CA TYR A 258 15.28 -1.02 6.47
C TYR A 258 14.95 -0.34 7.81
N ALA A 259 13.86 -0.76 8.45
CA ALA A 259 13.48 -0.30 9.79
C ALA A 259 13.78 -1.36 10.85
N LYS A 260 13.72 -0.96 12.13
CA LYS A 260 13.79 -1.83 13.31
C LYS A 260 12.44 -1.89 14.05
N PRO A 261 12.13 -2.99 14.76
CA PRO A 261 10.90 -3.11 15.54
C PRO A 261 10.74 -2.03 16.61
N GLU A 262 11.84 -1.62 17.24
CA GLU A 262 11.87 -0.58 18.27
C GLU A 262 11.40 0.76 17.72
N TRP A 263 11.89 1.18 16.55
CA TRP A 263 11.54 2.46 15.94
C TRP A 263 10.05 2.53 15.58
N ILE A 264 9.50 1.43 15.07
CA ILE A 264 8.07 1.31 14.76
C ILE A 264 7.24 1.28 16.04
N ALA A 265 7.69 0.58 17.08
CA ALA A 265 6.99 0.55 18.36
C ALA A 265 6.96 1.92 19.04
N GLU A 266 8.06 2.69 19.00
CA GLU A 266 8.11 4.06 19.49
C GLU A 266 7.23 5.00 18.67
N ALA A 267 7.30 4.91 17.33
CA ALA A 267 6.43 5.66 16.42
C ALA A 267 4.93 5.41 16.67
N VAL A 268 4.52 4.16 16.85
CA VAL A 268 3.13 3.77 17.16
C VAL A 268 2.69 4.31 18.53
N LYS A 269 3.53 4.23 19.56
CA LYS A 269 3.23 4.80 20.88
C LYS A 269 3.09 6.33 20.81
N GLN A 270 4.01 7.00 20.12
CA GLN A 270 3.98 8.46 19.96
C GLN A 270 2.79 8.93 19.13
N ALA A 271 2.44 8.21 18.05
CA ALA A 271 1.26 8.49 17.25
C ALA A 271 -0.04 8.39 18.06
N ALA A 272 -0.13 7.42 18.98
CA ALA A 272 -1.25 7.30 19.90
C ALA A 272 -1.25 8.40 20.99
N ASP A 273 -0.08 8.86 21.44
CA ASP A 273 0.05 9.99 22.36
C ASP A 273 -0.32 11.34 21.72
N ASP A 274 0.00 11.52 20.44
CA ASP A 274 -0.39 12.66 19.60
C ASP A 274 -1.89 12.62 19.19
N GLY A 275 -2.63 11.59 19.62
CA GLY A 275 -4.09 11.52 19.51
C GLY A 275 -4.63 10.98 18.18
N ASN A 276 -3.79 10.34 17.36
CA ASN A 276 -4.22 9.83 16.05
C ASN A 276 -5.26 8.71 16.20
N ARG A 277 -6.43 8.87 15.56
CA ARG A 277 -7.54 7.91 15.69
C ARG A 277 -7.22 6.57 15.01
N VAL A 278 -6.47 6.64 13.91
CA VAL A 278 -6.00 5.51 13.10
C VAL A 278 -4.48 5.63 12.92
N ILE A 279 -3.77 4.51 12.98
CA ILE A 279 -2.33 4.41 12.72
C ILE A 279 -2.15 3.36 11.62
N THR A 280 -1.58 3.73 10.48
CA THR A 280 -1.28 2.79 9.38
C THR A 280 0.19 2.41 9.35
N ILE A 281 0.47 1.13 9.14
CA ILE A 281 1.81 0.55 9.05
C ILE A 281 1.87 -0.29 7.77
N SER A 282 2.46 0.27 6.71
CA SER A 282 2.64 -0.40 5.42
C SER A 282 3.99 -1.14 5.33
N SER A 283 4.40 -1.72 6.46
CA SER A 283 5.65 -2.45 6.64
C SER A 283 5.48 -3.61 7.64
N GLY A 284 6.38 -4.58 7.63
CA GLY A 284 6.32 -5.73 8.55
C GLY A 284 7.52 -6.67 8.45
N GLN A 285 7.51 -7.70 9.29
CA GLN A 285 8.53 -8.75 9.33
C GLN A 285 7.96 -10.09 9.77
N TYR A 286 8.60 -11.19 9.34
CA TYR A 286 8.31 -12.52 9.85
C TYR A 286 9.06 -12.78 11.16
N LEU A 287 8.37 -13.30 12.17
CA LEU A 287 8.94 -13.59 13.48
C LEU A 287 8.70 -15.05 13.87
N MET A 288 9.77 -15.79 14.17
CA MET A 288 9.64 -17.13 14.76
C MET A 288 9.58 -16.99 16.28
N ILE A 289 8.38 -17.08 16.85
CA ILE A 289 8.09 -16.73 18.26
C ILE A 289 8.19 -17.92 19.24
N THR A 290 8.36 -19.13 18.72
CA THR A 290 8.74 -20.33 19.50
C THR A 290 9.83 -21.10 18.76
N GLY A 291 10.26 -22.26 19.26
CA GLY A 291 11.40 -22.97 18.67
C GLY A 291 12.72 -22.21 18.89
N SER A 292 13.71 -22.46 18.04
CA SER A 292 15.02 -21.81 18.11
C SER A 292 15.79 -21.79 16.79
N TYR A 293 16.53 -20.71 16.55
CA TYR A 293 17.62 -20.65 15.57
C TYR A 293 18.88 -21.39 16.08
N GLU A 294 19.92 -21.49 15.26
CA GLU A 294 21.17 -22.17 15.63
C GLU A 294 21.88 -21.58 16.86
N ASP A 295 21.73 -20.27 17.09
CA ASP A 295 22.22 -19.56 18.29
C ASP A 295 21.46 -19.89 19.59
N GLY A 296 20.37 -20.66 19.49
CA GLY A 296 19.52 -21.05 20.63
C GLY A 296 18.45 -20.02 21.01
N THR A 297 18.30 -18.93 20.25
CA THR A 297 17.32 -17.87 20.48
C THR A 297 16.16 -17.94 19.47
N ASN A 298 15.15 -17.08 19.66
CA ASN A 298 14.03 -16.88 18.74
C ASN A 298 13.59 -15.40 18.78
N ASP A 299 12.53 -15.02 18.05
CA ASP A 299 12.14 -13.62 17.85
C ASP A 299 10.99 -13.18 18.79
N TYR A 300 10.80 -13.87 19.92
CA TYR A 300 9.71 -13.54 20.85
C TYR A 300 9.83 -12.15 21.47
N GLN A 301 11.05 -11.59 21.57
CA GLN A 301 11.25 -10.24 22.10
C GLN A 301 10.69 -9.15 21.16
N ASP A 302 10.97 -9.24 19.86
CA ASP A 302 10.40 -8.37 18.81
C ASP A 302 8.87 -8.45 18.80
N TYR A 303 8.32 -9.65 18.97
CA TYR A 303 6.87 -9.87 19.08
C TYR A 303 6.28 -9.14 20.30
N LEU A 304 6.97 -9.15 21.44
CA LEU A 304 6.56 -8.40 22.63
C LEU A 304 6.66 -6.88 22.43
N ILE A 305 7.70 -6.40 21.74
CA ILE A 305 7.90 -4.97 21.41
C ILE A 305 6.71 -4.44 20.60
N TYR A 306 6.31 -5.13 19.53
CA TYR A 306 5.11 -4.76 18.77
C TYR A 306 3.84 -4.91 19.60
N LYS A 307 3.70 -5.99 20.36
CA LYS A 307 2.49 -6.23 21.17
C LYS A 307 2.25 -5.09 22.16
N GLU A 308 3.29 -4.66 22.87
CA GLU A 308 3.21 -3.56 23.82
C GLU A 308 2.78 -2.25 23.12
N ALA A 309 3.33 -1.95 21.95
CA ALA A 309 2.97 -0.74 21.19
C ALA A 309 1.52 -0.77 20.69
N VAL A 310 1.06 -1.90 20.15
CA VAL A 310 -0.32 -2.10 19.68
C VAL A 310 -1.32 -2.03 20.84
N ASP A 311 -1.03 -2.71 21.95
CA ASP A 311 -1.91 -2.69 23.13
C ASP A 311 -1.92 -1.29 23.78
N TYR A 312 -0.79 -0.56 23.77
CA TYR A 312 -0.73 0.84 24.20
C TYR A 312 -1.59 1.75 23.30
N ALA A 313 -1.42 1.68 21.98
CA ALA A 313 -2.22 2.44 21.02
C ALA A 313 -3.72 2.16 21.19
N THR A 314 -4.09 0.90 21.37
CA THR A 314 -5.47 0.48 21.66
C THR A 314 -5.98 1.11 22.95
N SER A 315 -5.17 1.14 24.01
CA SER A 315 -5.52 1.76 25.30
C SER A 315 -5.73 3.29 25.23
N LYS A 316 -5.12 3.94 24.24
CA LYS A 316 -5.25 5.37 23.93
C LYS A 316 -6.46 5.67 23.02
N GLY A 317 -7.13 4.65 22.48
CA GLY A 317 -8.25 4.78 21.54
C GLY A 317 -7.83 4.78 20.06
N SER A 318 -6.56 4.51 19.75
CA SER A 318 -6.05 4.43 18.38
C SER A 318 -6.23 3.01 17.81
N ILE A 319 -6.78 2.88 16.60
CA ILE A 319 -6.80 1.59 15.88
C ILE A 319 -5.56 1.48 14.98
N VAL A 320 -4.88 0.34 15.02
CA VAL A 320 -3.73 0.06 14.14
C VAL A 320 -4.20 -0.73 12.94
N VAL A 321 -3.76 -0.32 11.74
CA VAL A 321 -4.02 -0.98 10.45
C VAL A 321 -2.67 -1.38 9.87
N ALA A 322 -2.50 -2.65 9.50
CA ALA A 322 -1.21 -3.15 9.03
C ALA A 322 -1.35 -4.01 7.77
N ALA A 323 -0.44 -3.81 6.83
CA ALA A 323 -0.34 -4.64 5.64
C ALA A 323 0.10 -6.08 5.98
N LEU A 324 -0.52 -7.06 5.35
CA LEU A 324 0.01 -8.42 5.26
C LEU A 324 1.23 -8.46 4.32
N GLY A 325 2.10 -9.46 4.47
CA GLY A 325 3.23 -9.72 3.55
C GLY A 325 2.87 -9.91 2.08
N ASN A 326 3.87 -9.79 1.20
CA ASN A 326 3.76 -9.90 -0.26
C ASN A 326 4.41 -11.20 -0.79
N GLU A 327 4.34 -12.28 -0.02
CA GLU A 327 5.05 -13.53 -0.29
C GLU A 327 4.14 -14.63 -0.85
N GLY A 328 2.85 -14.36 -1.04
CA GLY A 328 1.83 -15.34 -1.49
C GLY A 328 1.52 -16.42 -0.45
N LEU A 329 1.83 -16.18 0.83
CA LEU A 329 1.73 -17.19 1.90
C LEU A 329 0.37 -17.14 2.60
N ASN A 330 -0.23 -18.30 2.84
CA ASN A 330 -1.32 -18.42 3.81
C ASN A 330 -0.72 -18.37 5.23
N ILE A 331 -0.94 -17.30 5.98
CA ILE A 331 -0.32 -17.13 7.31
C ILE A 331 -0.89 -18.09 8.37
N GLN A 332 -1.94 -18.84 8.03
CA GLN A 332 -2.50 -19.91 8.87
C GLN A 332 -1.80 -21.26 8.63
N ASP A 333 -1.00 -21.39 7.56
CA ASP A 333 -0.10 -22.52 7.33
C ASP A 333 1.28 -22.23 7.91
N ASN A 334 1.49 -22.67 9.15
CA ASN A 334 2.77 -22.50 9.82
C ASN A 334 3.92 -23.28 9.15
N GLN A 335 3.65 -24.36 8.42
CA GLN A 335 4.72 -25.08 7.72
C GLN A 335 5.22 -24.26 6.54
N ALA A 336 4.32 -23.70 5.73
CA ALA A 336 4.68 -22.79 4.65
C ALA A 336 5.48 -21.56 5.14
N LEU A 337 5.10 -20.98 6.29
CA LEU A 337 5.84 -19.88 6.92
C LEU A 337 7.23 -20.31 7.41
N VAL A 338 7.36 -21.47 8.05
CA VAL A 338 8.66 -22.03 8.48
C VAL A 338 9.55 -22.31 7.27
N ASP A 339 9.02 -22.93 6.23
CA ASP A 339 9.74 -23.26 5.01
C ASP A 339 10.26 -21.98 4.34
N TYR A 340 9.42 -20.94 4.21
CA TYR A 340 9.83 -19.63 3.71
C TYR A 340 10.96 -19.02 4.55
N VAL A 341 10.79 -18.91 5.87
CA VAL A 341 11.78 -18.31 6.76
C VAL A 341 13.10 -19.10 6.76
N SER A 342 13.05 -20.43 6.59
CA SER A 342 14.24 -21.30 6.50
C SER A 342 15.13 -21.00 5.28
N THR A 343 14.59 -20.36 4.23
CA THR A 343 15.39 -19.96 3.06
C THR A 343 16.32 -18.76 3.34
N TYR A 344 16.04 -17.99 4.40
CA TYR A 344 16.82 -16.82 4.82
C TYR A 344 17.53 -17.02 6.17
N ARG A 345 16.97 -17.86 7.06
CA ARG A 345 17.43 -17.99 8.46
C ARG A 345 17.78 -19.43 8.83
N ASN A 346 18.87 -19.62 9.58
CA ASN A 346 19.33 -20.93 10.05
C ASN A 346 18.48 -21.43 11.25
N ILE A 347 17.35 -22.08 10.95
CA ILE A 347 16.44 -22.68 11.94
C ILE A 347 17.01 -24.01 12.45
N LYS A 348 17.12 -24.16 13.78
CA LYS A 348 17.57 -25.37 14.46
C LYS A 348 16.41 -26.25 14.94
N VAL A 349 15.39 -25.60 15.49
CA VAL A 349 14.14 -26.22 15.94
C VAL A 349 13.00 -25.35 15.41
N PRO A 350 12.20 -25.84 14.46
CA PRO A 350 11.02 -25.13 13.96
C PRO A 350 10.09 -24.70 15.09
N GLY A 351 9.49 -23.52 14.91
CA GLY A 351 8.54 -22.93 15.84
C GLY A 351 7.32 -22.35 15.14
N VAL A 352 6.53 -21.59 15.90
CA VAL A 352 5.44 -20.80 15.37
C VAL A 352 6.03 -19.56 14.70
N VAL A 353 5.69 -19.33 13.44
CA VAL A 353 6.05 -18.12 12.68
C VAL A 353 4.80 -17.24 12.53
N VAL A 354 4.98 -15.92 12.66
CA VAL A 354 3.91 -14.93 12.49
C VAL A 354 4.35 -13.77 11.59
N ASP A 355 3.41 -13.17 10.88
CA ASP A 355 3.58 -11.91 10.14
C ASP A 355 3.24 -10.75 11.09
N ALA A 356 4.23 -9.92 11.43
CA ALA A 356 4.08 -8.84 12.41
C ALA A 356 4.26 -7.46 11.73
N PRO A 357 3.44 -6.44 12.10
CA PRO A 357 2.47 -6.42 13.20
C PRO A 357 1.05 -6.90 12.85
N SER A 358 0.79 -7.43 11.64
CA SER A 358 -0.56 -7.80 11.19
C SER A 358 -1.24 -8.92 12.02
N VAL A 359 -0.47 -9.78 12.70
CA VAL A 359 -0.98 -10.89 13.53
C VAL A 359 -1.82 -10.50 14.77
N PHE A 360 -1.69 -9.29 15.32
CA PHE A 360 -2.29 -8.99 16.63
C PHE A 360 -3.81 -8.79 16.57
N ASP A 361 -4.55 -9.33 17.55
CA ASP A 361 -6.02 -9.26 17.62
C ASP A 361 -6.60 -7.83 17.51
N ASN A 362 -5.88 -6.84 18.04
CA ASN A 362 -6.27 -5.42 18.03
C ASN A 362 -5.86 -4.67 16.73
N VAL A 363 -5.14 -5.32 15.82
CA VAL A 363 -4.73 -4.77 14.51
C VAL A 363 -5.74 -5.17 13.43
N VAL A 364 -6.02 -4.27 12.50
CA VAL A 364 -6.72 -4.59 11.24
C VAL A 364 -5.69 -5.04 10.23
N ALA A 365 -5.58 -6.36 10.01
CA ALA A 365 -4.74 -6.94 8.98
C ALA A 365 -5.35 -6.72 7.60
N VAL A 366 -4.57 -6.21 6.65
CA VAL A 366 -5.03 -5.87 5.29
C VAL A 366 -4.23 -6.61 4.22
N GLY A 367 -4.92 -7.41 3.42
CA GLY A 367 -4.37 -8.04 2.21
C GLY A 367 -4.76 -7.33 0.92
N GLY A 368 -4.19 -7.80 -0.18
CA GLY A 368 -4.33 -7.22 -1.51
C GLY A 368 -5.29 -7.96 -2.42
N ILE A 369 -6.02 -7.20 -3.24
CA ILE A 369 -6.77 -7.72 -4.40
C ILE A 369 -6.35 -7.04 -5.71
N ASP A 370 -6.55 -7.76 -6.81
CA ASP A 370 -6.36 -7.31 -8.19
C ASP A 370 -7.57 -6.51 -8.72
N TYR A 371 -7.47 -6.07 -9.98
CA TYR A 371 -8.55 -5.38 -10.71
C TYR A 371 -9.88 -6.15 -10.77
N TYR A 372 -9.83 -7.47 -10.66
CA TYR A 372 -10.97 -8.37 -10.80
C TYR A 372 -11.53 -8.85 -9.44
N ASN A 373 -11.07 -8.27 -8.31
CA ASN A 373 -11.41 -8.68 -6.95
C ASN A 373 -10.97 -10.12 -6.60
N ASN A 374 -9.92 -10.64 -7.24
CA ASN A 374 -9.21 -11.83 -6.78
C ASN A 374 -8.11 -11.43 -5.80
N LEU A 375 -7.70 -12.34 -4.92
CA LEU A 375 -6.47 -12.18 -4.13
C LEU A 375 -5.30 -11.88 -5.08
N SER A 376 -4.54 -10.81 -4.81
CA SER A 376 -3.33 -10.48 -5.58
C SER A 376 -2.35 -11.65 -5.53
N ASP A 377 -1.65 -11.94 -6.64
CA ASP A 377 -0.73 -13.06 -6.78
C ASP A 377 0.46 -13.04 -5.81
N PHE A 378 0.81 -11.86 -5.29
CA PHE A 378 1.77 -11.68 -4.21
C PHE A 378 1.15 -11.64 -2.80
N SER A 379 -0.15 -11.40 -2.63
CA SER A 379 -0.69 -11.12 -1.29
C SER A 379 -0.67 -12.36 -0.42
N ASN A 380 -0.14 -12.23 0.79
CA ASN A 380 -0.43 -13.17 1.86
C ASN A 380 -1.94 -13.27 2.12
N TYR A 381 -2.38 -14.41 2.63
CA TYR A 381 -3.78 -14.72 2.93
C TYR A 381 -4.00 -14.95 4.43
N SER A 382 -5.13 -14.47 4.95
CA SER A 382 -5.65 -14.76 6.27
C SER A 382 -7.18 -14.69 6.27
N SER A 383 -7.87 -15.71 6.78
CA SER A 383 -9.33 -15.71 6.90
C SER A 383 -9.88 -14.65 7.87
N ALA A 384 -9.02 -13.96 8.62
CA ALA A 384 -9.38 -12.88 9.55
C ALA A 384 -9.05 -11.47 9.04
N ALA A 385 -8.48 -11.35 7.83
CA ALA A 385 -8.11 -10.07 7.23
C ALA A 385 -9.27 -9.46 6.43
N ILE A 386 -9.17 -8.15 6.20
CA ILE A 386 -9.89 -7.44 5.14
C ILE A 386 -8.96 -7.26 3.94
N TYR A 387 -9.53 -7.07 2.76
CA TYR A 387 -8.81 -6.93 1.50
C TYR A 387 -9.20 -5.63 0.79
N ALA A 388 -8.21 -4.98 0.18
CA ALA A 388 -8.42 -3.79 -0.64
C ALA A 388 -7.46 -3.78 -1.85
N PRO A 389 -7.76 -3.01 -2.91
CA PRO A 389 -6.94 -2.99 -4.12
C PRO A 389 -5.46 -2.70 -3.90
N ALA A 390 -4.63 -3.67 -4.26
CA ALA A 390 -3.16 -3.68 -4.16
C ALA A 390 -2.47 -3.86 -5.53
N GLY A 391 -3.23 -4.28 -6.56
CA GLY A 391 -2.70 -4.60 -7.89
C GLY A 391 -2.29 -6.06 -8.04
N THR A 392 -1.53 -6.37 -9.09
CA THR A 392 -1.02 -7.71 -9.42
C THR A 392 0.30 -7.65 -10.18
N THR A 393 1.12 -8.68 -10.05
CA THR A 393 2.33 -8.92 -10.87
C THR A 393 2.13 -9.98 -11.95
N ALA A 394 0.93 -10.54 -12.10
CA ALA A 394 0.68 -11.71 -12.95
C ALA A 394 1.07 -11.47 -14.43
N ASN A 395 0.72 -10.32 -15.02
CA ASN A 395 1.11 -10.03 -16.41
C ASN A 395 2.59 -9.64 -16.52
N LEU A 396 3.18 -8.98 -15.51
CA LEU A 396 4.62 -8.70 -15.48
C LEU A 396 5.44 -10.00 -15.48
N VAL A 397 5.13 -10.93 -14.59
CA VAL A 397 5.81 -12.24 -14.49
C VAL A 397 5.62 -13.07 -15.77
N LYS A 398 4.42 -13.01 -16.39
CA LYS A 398 4.06 -13.81 -17.56
C LYS A 398 4.63 -13.28 -18.87
N TYR A 399 4.71 -11.96 -19.05
CA TYR A 399 5.08 -11.32 -20.32
C TYR A 399 6.42 -10.57 -20.28
N GLY A 400 6.94 -10.24 -19.10
CA GLY A 400 8.17 -9.47 -18.90
C GLY A 400 7.96 -7.95 -19.01
N GLU A 401 8.88 -7.19 -18.43
CA GLU A 401 8.81 -5.72 -18.26
C GLU A 401 8.55 -4.95 -19.56
N GLU A 402 9.22 -5.31 -20.66
CA GLU A 402 9.05 -4.65 -21.96
C GLU A 402 7.62 -4.81 -22.49
N ALA A 403 7.06 -6.01 -22.42
CA ALA A 403 5.69 -6.28 -22.85
C ALA A 403 4.66 -5.69 -21.86
N PHE A 404 4.94 -5.77 -20.56
CA PHE A 404 4.15 -5.17 -19.49
C PHE A 404 3.94 -3.67 -19.72
N THR A 405 5.02 -2.97 -20.05
CA THR A 405 5.02 -1.52 -20.32
C THR A 405 4.43 -1.20 -21.70
N ASN A 406 4.93 -1.83 -22.77
CA ASN A 406 4.53 -1.48 -24.15
C ASN A 406 3.08 -1.83 -24.49
N GLN A 407 2.46 -2.79 -23.78
CA GLN A 407 1.05 -3.15 -23.95
C GLN A 407 0.13 -2.46 -22.93
N GLY A 408 0.68 -1.68 -22.00
CA GLY A 408 -0.10 -0.89 -21.04
C GLY A 408 -0.72 -1.69 -19.89
N PHE A 409 -0.24 -2.90 -19.60
CA PHE A 409 -0.79 -3.74 -18.51
C PHE A 409 -0.76 -3.03 -17.15
N TYR A 410 0.28 -2.24 -16.87
CA TYR A 410 0.40 -1.44 -15.64
C TYR A 410 -0.79 -0.49 -15.38
N LEU A 411 -1.55 -0.10 -16.42
CA LEU A 411 -2.72 0.77 -16.29
C LEU A 411 -3.90 0.12 -15.54
N THR A 412 -3.97 -1.23 -15.55
CA THR A 412 -5.00 -2.03 -14.87
C THR A 412 -4.41 -2.89 -13.76
N ASP A 413 -3.16 -3.32 -13.91
CA ASP A 413 -2.53 -4.23 -12.96
C ASP A 413 -1.98 -3.49 -11.75
N TRP A 414 -1.53 -2.24 -11.89
CA TRP A 414 -0.85 -1.47 -10.85
C TRP A 414 -1.66 -0.25 -10.40
N ILE A 415 -1.31 0.27 -9.22
CA ILE A 415 -1.96 1.35 -8.50
C ILE A 415 -1.31 2.68 -8.88
N PHE A 416 -2.10 3.67 -9.32
CA PHE A 416 -1.59 5.02 -9.61
C PHE A 416 -1.57 5.88 -8.35
N THR A 417 -0.42 6.48 -8.01
CA THR A 417 -0.27 7.24 -6.75
C THR A 417 0.79 8.34 -6.78
N THR A 418 0.83 9.16 -5.73
CA THR A 418 1.79 10.26 -5.54
C THR A 418 3.22 9.75 -5.35
N SER A 419 4.21 10.60 -5.61
CA SER A 419 5.63 10.26 -5.56
C SER A 419 6.42 11.41 -4.93
N TYR A 420 7.48 11.08 -4.20
CA TYR A 420 8.44 12.05 -3.65
C TYR A 420 9.14 12.93 -4.70
N THR A 421 8.95 12.63 -5.99
CA THR A 421 9.38 13.45 -7.12
C THR A 421 8.51 14.70 -7.38
N GLY A 422 7.39 14.86 -6.67
CA GLY A 422 6.38 15.91 -6.90
C GLY A 422 5.36 15.55 -7.98
N TRP A 423 5.41 14.30 -8.45
CA TRP A 423 4.57 13.75 -9.50
C TRP A 423 3.97 12.41 -9.05
N TYR A 424 3.74 11.50 -9.99
CA TYR A 424 2.97 10.28 -9.78
C TYR A 424 3.69 9.08 -10.40
N GLN A 425 3.38 7.91 -9.89
CA GLN A 425 3.95 6.64 -10.33
C GLN A 425 2.93 5.50 -10.21
N TYR A 426 3.24 4.37 -10.85
CA TYR A 426 2.50 3.12 -10.71
C TYR A 426 3.26 2.19 -9.76
N VAL A 427 2.55 1.59 -8.81
CA VAL A 427 3.09 0.74 -7.73
C VAL A 427 2.18 -0.47 -7.46
N TYR A 428 2.66 -1.48 -6.73
CA TYR A 428 1.86 -2.61 -6.29
C TYR A 428 2.32 -3.16 -4.94
N GLY A 429 1.40 -3.78 -4.20
CA GLY A 429 1.68 -4.35 -2.89
C GLY A 429 0.62 -4.05 -1.85
N ASN A 430 0.58 -4.86 -0.79
CA ASN A 430 -0.37 -4.69 0.32
C ASN A 430 -0.19 -3.35 1.05
N SER A 431 0.99 -2.73 0.96
CA SER A 431 1.27 -1.34 1.35
C SER A 431 0.27 -0.32 0.82
N PHE A 432 -0.37 -0.56 -0.32
CA PHE A 432 -1.31 0.36 -0.97
C PHE A 432 -2.77 -0.03 -0.77
N ALA A 433 -3.02 -1.19 -0.15
CA ALA A 433 -4.33 -1.63 0.34
C ALA A 433 -4.59 -1.16 1.78
N ALA A 434 -3.60 -1.31 2.68
CA ALA A 434 -3.68 -0.84 4.07
C ALA A 434 -4.13 0.64 4.23
N PRO A 435 -3.55 1.63 3.51
CA PRO A 435 -3.99 3.03 3.59
C PRO A 435 -5.44 3.26 3.17
N LYS A 436 -5.96 2.49 2.20
CA LYS A 436 -7.38 2.57 1.79
C LYS A 436 -8.30 2.19 2.96
N VAL A 437 -7.96 1.14 3.68
CA VAL A 437 -8.68 0.71 4.89
C VAL A 437 -8.52 1.72 6.03
N ALA A 438 -7.31 2.29 6.20
CA ALA A 438 -7.05 3.30 7.22
C ALA A 438 -7.88 4.59 7.02
N GLY A 439 -7.95 5.10 5.78
CA GLY A 439 -8.78 6.25 5.45
C GLY A 439 -10.28 5.98 5.62
N ALA A 440 -10.76 4.81 5.20
CA ALA A 440 -12.15 4.39 5.41
C ALA A 440 -12.51 4.27 6.90
N LEU A 441 -11.62 3.71 7.73
CA LEU A 441 -11.80 3.62 9.17
C LEU A 441 -11.85 4.98 9.85
N ALA A 442 -11.06 5.96 9.37
CA ALA A 442 -11.12 7.32 9.87
C ALA A 442 -12.45 8.01 9.53
N LEU A 443 -12.94 7.87 8.30
CA LEU A 443 -14.27 8.35 7.88
C LEU A 443 -15.39 7.75 8.75
N VAL A 444 -15.35 6.44 9.02
CA VAL A 444 -16.32 5.74 9.88
C VAL A 444 -16.23 6.22 11.34
N ALA A 445 -15.02 6.34 11.89
CA ALA A 445 -14.81 6.78 13.26
C ALA A 445 -15.35 8.20 13.50
N ASP A 446 -15.11 9.12 12.56
CA ASP A 446 -15.58 10.51 12.59
C ASP A 446 -17.10 10.60 12.38
N LYS A 447 -17.64 9.94 11.34
CA LYS A 447 -19.07 9.95 10.99
C LYS A 447 -19.97 9.41 12.10
N TYR A 448 -19.57 8.29 12.71
CA TYR A 448 -20.39 7.57 13.68
C TYR A 448 -19.95 7.80 15.14
N ASN A 449 -18.91 8.61 15.35
CA ASN A 449 -18.30 8.90 16.66
C ASN A 449 -17.95 7.60 17.44
N ILE A 450 -17.45 6.58 16.73
CA ILE A 450 -17.05 5.31 17.33
C ILE A 450 -15.66 5.52 17.95
N THR A 451 -15.60 5.51 19.28
CA THR A 451 -14.35 5.69 20.05
C THR A 451 -13.73 4.37 20.48
N ASP A 452 -14.53 3.31 20.66
CA ASP A 452 -14.01 1.98 20.99
C ASP A 452 -13.34 1.33 19.78
N VAL A 453 -12.09 0.88 19.96
CA VAL A 453 -11.26 0.30 18.88
C VAL A 453 -11.83 -1.05 18.41
N LYS A 454 -12.36 -1.86 19.32
CA LYS A 454 -12.92 -3.18 18.98
C LYS A 454 -14.23 -3.04 18.22
N GLN A 455 -15.11 -2.14 18.67
CA GLN A 455 -16.36 -1.81 17.97
C GLN A 455 -16.08 -1.28 16.56
N LEU A 456 -15.04 -0.44 16.38
CA LEU A 456 -14.66 0.06 15.06
C LEU A 456 -14.15 -1.06 14.14
N LYS A 457 -13.32 -1.98 14.64
CA LYS A 457 -12.89 -3.17 13.89
C LYS A 457 -14.06 -4.10 13.55
N GLU A 458 -14.95 -4.36 14.50
CA GLU A 458 -16.15 -5.17 14.30
C GLU A 458 -17.09 -4.56 13.26
N TYR A 459 -17.30 -3.23 13.30
CA TYR A 459 -18.10 -2.50 12.32
C TYR A 459 -17.52 -2.63 10.91
N LEU A 460 -16.21 -2.43 10.74
CA LEU A 460 -15.54 -2.62 9.45
C LEU A 460 -15.82 -4.01 8.87
N ILE A 461 -15.56 -5.07 9.64
CA ILE A 461 -15.70 -6.45 9.18
C ILE A 461 -17.16 -6.84 8.93
N SER A 462 -18.12 -6.31 9.71
CA SER A 462 -19.54 -6.67 9.56
C SER A 462 -20.24 -5.98 8.39
N HIS A 463 -19.75 -4.83 7.93
CA HIS A 463 -20.30 -4.07 6.80
C HIS A 463 -19.42 -4.15 5.54
N SER A 464 -18.38 -4.99 5.55
CA SER A 464 -17.59 -5.29 4.34
C SER A 464 -18.22 -6.44 3.53
N PRO A 465 -18.51 -6.26 2.23
CA PRO A 465 -19.01 -7.33 1.38
C PRO A 465 -18.02 -8.50 1.27
N GLU A 466 -18.53 -9.67 0.90
CA GLU A 466 -17.72 -10.87 0.69
C GLU A 466 -17.76 -11.29 -0.78
N ILE A 467 -16.59 -11.33 -1.42
CA ILE A 467 -16.42 -11.72 -2.82
C ILE A 467 -15.30 -12.74 -2.85
N ASN A 468 -15.51 -13.89 -3.53
CA ASN A 468 -14.53 -14.97 -3.62
C ASN A 468 -14.01 -15.47 -2.24
N SER A 469 -14.86 -15.42 -1.20
CA SER A 469 -14.53 -15.72 0.20
C SER A 469 -13.54 -14.74 0.87
N LEU A 470 -13.34 -13.56 0.28
CA LEU A 470 -12.56 -12.45 0.83
C LEU A 470 -13.51 -11.36 1.33
N LYS A 471 -13.26 -10.81 2.53
CA LYS A 471 -13.91 -9.55 2.97
C LYS A 471 -13.24 -8.39 2.25
N ILE A 472 -13.97 -7.67 1.42
CA ILE A 472 -13.43 -6.57 0.60
C ILE A 472 -13.93 -5.22 1.12
N LEU A 473 -13.04 -4.23 1.13
CA LEU A 473 -13.38 -2.85 1.47
C LEU A 473 -14.37 -2.26 0.46
N ASN A 474 -15.55 -1.84 0.94
CA ASN A 474 -16.44 -0.94 0.22
C ASN A 474 -16.79 0.26 1.11
N ILE A 475 -16.43 1.47 0.69
CA ILE A 475 -16.58 2.69 1.49
C ILE A 475 -18.03 3.19 1.47
N VAL A 476 -18.79 2.91 0.41
CA VAL A 476 -20.23 3.22 0.36
C VAL A 476 -20.99 2.37 1.37
N ASP A 477 -20.77 1.06 1.41
CA ASP A 477 -21.40 0.16 2.40
C ASP A 477 -21.08 0.60 3.85
N LEU A 478 -19.84 1.04 4.11
CA LEU A 478 -19.43 1.54 5.42
C LEU A 478 -20.09 2.86 5.84
N LEU A 479 -20.45 3.74 4.89
CA LEU A 479 -20.93 5.11 5.14
C LEU A 479 -22.42 5.34 4.83
N SER A 480 -23.12 4.36 4.26
CA SER A 480 -24.52 4.50 3.81
C SER A 480 -25.56 4.13 4.88
N GLU A 481 -25.16 3.57 6.02
CA GLU A 481 -26.07 3.24 7.12
C GLU A 481 -26.58 4.47 7.89
N ASP A 482 -27.89 4.49 8.12
CA ASP A 482 -28.58 5.41 9.03
C ASP A 482 -28.58 4.80 10.46
N ILE A 483 -28.02 5.54 11.43
CA ILE A 483 -27.56 5.08 12.78
C ILE A 483 -28.51 4.14 13.57
N LYS A 484 -29.81 4.13 13.27
CA LYS A 484 -30.82 3.30 13.97
C LYS A 484 -30.63 1.79 13.74
N THR A 485 -30.07 1.38 12.61
CA THR A 485 -29.84 -0.04 12.31
C THR A 485 -28.66 -0.57 13.12
N VAL A 486 -27.51 0.10 13.06
CA VAL A 486 -26.26 -0.20 13.81
C VAL A 486 -26.48 -0.50 15.30
N TYR A 487 -27.15 0.38 16.04
CA TYR A 487 -27.41 0.15 17.48
C TYR A 487 -28.32 -1.06 17.72
N THR A 488 -29.28 -1.30 16.85
CA THR A 488 -30.22 -2.42 16.98
C THR A 488 -29.52 -3.74 16.65
N GLU A 489 -28.73 -3.79 15.58
CA GLU A 489 -27.92 -4.94 15.19
C GLU A 489 -26.86 -5.29 16.24
N ILE A 490 -26.11 -4.32 16.78
CA ILE A 490 -25.07 -4.59 17.78
C ILE A 490 -25.68 -5.16 19.07
N ILE A 491 -26.78 -4.60 19.55
CA ILE A 491 -27.50 -5.12 20.73
C ILE A 491 -28.04 -6.53 20.44
N TYR A 492 -28.60 -6.77 19.26
CA TYR A 492 -29.17 -8.07 18.87
C TYR A 492 -28.09 -9.14 18.66
N LYS A 493 -26.97 -8.80 18.01
CA LYS A 493 -25.79 -9.67 17.83
C LYS A 493 -25.14 -9.98 19.18
N LYS A 494 -25.06 -9.03 20.11
CA LYS A 494 -24.56 -9.28 21.47
C LYS A 494 -25.44 -10.27 22.24
N ALA A 495 -26.76 -10.12 22.20
CA ALA A 495 -27.71 -11.09 22.77
C ALA A 495 -27.64 -12.47 22.08
N LEU A 496 -27.38 -12.52 20.78
CA LEU A 496 -27.15 -13.75 20.01
C LEU A 496 -25.81 -14.43 20.34
N ILE A 497 -24.76 -13.68 20.65
CA ILE A 497 -23.47 -14.23 21.08
C ILE A 497 -23.59 -14.80 22.50
N GLU A 498 -24.19 -14.05 23.42
CA GLU A 498 -24.43 -14.48 24.81
C GLU A 498 -25.28 -15.76 24.88
N SER A 499 -26.24 -15.96 23.96
CA SER A 499 -27.03 -17.19 23.84
C SER A 499 -26.35 -18.32 23.03
N ARG A 500 -25.31 -18.04 22.23
CA ARG A 500 -24.54 -19.07 21.48
C ARG A 500 -23.41 -19.70 22.30
N VAL A 501 -22.96 -19.07 23.38
CA VAL A 501 -21.96 -19.64 24.31
C VAL A 501 -22.48 -20.92 24.98
N GLU A 502 -23.79 -21.07 25.19
CA GLU A 502 -24.39 -22.32 25.71
C GLU A 502 -24.40 -23.46 24.66
N VAL A 503 -24.38 -23.15 23.36
CA VAL A 503 -24.51 -24.14 22.27
C VAL A 503 -23.15 -24.63 21.75
N SER A 504 -22.09 -23.81 21.84
CA SER A 504 -20.78 -24.15 21.27
C SER A 504 -20.08 -25.33 21.96
N LEU A 505 -20.39 -25.59 23.23
CA LEU A 505 -19.83 -26.69 24.03
C LEU A 505 -20.27 -28.09 23.55
N GLU A 506 -21.44 -28.23 22.91
CA GLU A 506 -21.87 -29.50 22.32
C GLU A 506 -21.27 -29.71 20.92
N VAL A 507 -21.18 -28.66 20.11
CA VAL A 507 -20.66 -28.73 18.72
C VAL A 507 -19.16 -29.06 18.69
N LEU A 508 -18.38 -28.57 19.67
CA LEU A 508 -16.94 -28.85 19.76
C LEU A 508 -16.60 -30.35 19.94
N ASN A 509 -17.56 -31.17 20.39
CA ASN A 509 -17.39 -32.62 20.50
C ASN A 509 -17.64 -33.38 19.18
N MET A 510 -18.15 -32.72 18.13
CA MET A 510 -18.51 -33.38 16.86
C MET A 510 -17.50 -33.18 15.72
N SER A 511 -16.66 -32.14 15.74
CA SER A 511 -15.74 -31.81 14.63
C SER A 511 -14.47 -32.67 14.55
N LYS A 512 -14.29 -33.68 15.42
CA LYS A 512 -13.13 -34.59 15.41
C LYS A 512 -13.12 -35.65 14.30
N LYS A 513 -13.85 -35.43 13.21
CA LYS A 513 -13.87 -36.27 12.00
C LYS A 513 -14.01 -35.39 10.75
N PHE A 514 -13.32 -35.82 9.70
CA PHE A 514 -13.15 -35.22 8.37
C PHE A 514 -12.03 -34.19 8.24
N ASN A 515 -11.05 -34.60 7.43
CA ASN A 515 -9.85 -33.89 6.99
C ASN A 515 -9.79 -34.02 5.45
N ASP A 516 -8.95 -33.18 4.83
CA ASP A 516 -8.37 -33.30 3.48
C ASP A 516 -9.25 -33.11 2.23
N VAL A 517 -9.02 -32.01 1.51
CA VAL A 517 -8.58 -31.97 0.09
C VAL A 517 -7.72 -30.71 -0.13
N THR A 518 -6.57 -30.84 -0.80
CA THR A 518 -5.69 -29.74 -1.25
C THR A 518 -5.68 -29.62 -2.78
N PRO A 519 -5.45 -28.43 -3.35
CA PRO A 519 -4.89 -28.25 -4.69
C PRO A 519 -3.41 -27.80 -4.64
N ASP A 520 -2.63 -28.23 -5.64
CA ASP A 520 -1.16 -28.17 -5.63
C ASP A 520 -0.51 -26.80 -5.92
N ASN A 521 0.71 -26.68 -5.39
CA ASN A 521 1.71 -25.64 -5.62
C ASN A 521 1.91 -25.25 -7.11
N TYR A 522 1.84 -23.94 -7.40
CA TYR A 522 2.80 -23.24 -8.29
C TYR A 522 2.67 -21.72 -8.12
N ILE A 523 3.54 -21.10 -7.31
CA ILE A 523 4.19 -19.77 -7.47
C ILE A 523 5.12 -19.61 -6.25
N ALA A 524 6.40 -19.89 -6.46
CA ALA A 524 7.47 -19.70 -5.47
C ALA A 524 8.83 -19.63 -6.18
N LYS A 525 8.93 -18.80 -7.23
CA LYS A 525 10.16 -18.59 -8.01
C LYS A 525 10.11 -17.35 -8.93
N TYR A 526 9.97 -16.17 -8.34
CA TYR A 526 10.37 -14.92 -9.01
C TYR A 526 11.25 -14.00 -8.14
N ASN A 527 11.12 -14.04 -6.81
CA ASN A 527 11.94 -13.23 -5.89
C ASN A 527 13.39 -13.74 -5.66
N SER A 528 13.95 -14.54 -6.58
CA SER A 528 15.27 -15.19 -6.42
C SER A 528 16.36 -14.66 -7.36
N LYS A 529 16.28 -13.38 -7.76
CA LYS A 529 17.30 -12.70 -8.58
C LYS A 529 17.78 -11.38 -7.98
N ASN A 530 18.21 -11.44 -6.72
CA ASN A 530 19.21 -10.53 -6.12
C ASN A 530 19.80 -11.19 -4.87
N SER A 531 20.33 -12.42 -5.03
CA SER A 531 20.81 -13.27 -3.93
C SER A 531 22.28 -13.00 -3.55
N GLU A 532 22.72 -11.74 -3.63
CA GLU A 532 23.99 -11.28 -3.04
C GLU A 532 23.67 -10.09 -2.12
N ASN A 533 23.69 -10.35 -0.80
CA ASN A 533 23.57 -9.39 0.30
C ASN A 533 22.19 -8.72 0.57
N ASN A 534 21.06 -9.22 0.07
CA ASN A 534 19.75 -8.70 0.47
C ASN A 534 19.31 -9.22 1.86
N LYS A 535 19.31 -8.34 2.88
CA LYS A 535 18.95 -8.66 4.27
C LYS A 535 17.44 -8.60 4.59
N ILE A 536 16.57 -8.38 3.59
CA ILE A 536 15.15 -8.03 3.78
C ILE A 536 14.34 -8.98 4.68
N ASN A 537 14.76 -10.24 4.82
CA ASN A 537 14.12 -11.27 5.65
C ASN A 537 15.02 -11.78 6.80
N ASP A 538 16.13 -11.10 7.11
CA ASP A 538 16.94 -11.38 8.30
C ASP A 538 16.13 -11.11 9.58
N ARG A 539 16.70 -11.43 10.75
CA ARG A 539 16.04 -11.21 12.06
C ARG A 539 16.15 -9.74 12.47
N GLY A 540 15.07 -9.19 13.03
CA GLY A 540 15.02 -7.77 13.42
C GLY A 540 15.18 -6.81 12.24
N VAL A 541 14.73 -7.22 11.05
CA VAL A 541 14.73 -6.40 9.83
C VAL A 541 13.29 -6.25 9.37
N VAL A 542 12.82 -5.00 9.40
CA VAL A 542 11.47 -4.67 8.96
C VAL A 542 11.54 -4.08 7.56
N SER A 543 10.70 -4.61 6.66
CA SER A 543 10.63 -4.19 5.26
C SER A 543 9.27 -3.58 4.92
N LEU A 544 9.25 -2.76 3.88
CA LEU A 544 8.03 -2.26 3.26
C LEU A 544 7.23 -3.44 2.66
N ARG A 545 5.89 -3.34 2.62
CA ARG A 545 5.02 -4.32 1.96
C ARG A 545 4.68 -3.92 0.51
N SER A 546 5.71 -3.54 -0.24
CA SER A 546 5.69 -3.21 -1.68
C SER A 546 6.91 -3.82 -2.37
N CYS A 547 6.87 -3.91 -3.70
CA CYS A 547 8.03 -4.31 -4.52
C CYS A 547 8.09 -3.44 -5.79
N GLU A 548 9.32 -3.23 -6.29
CA GLU A 548 9.69 -2.61 -7.58
C GLU A 548 8.76 -1.51 -8.15
N THR A 549 9.19 -0.24 -8.02
CA THR A 549 8.72 0.80 -8.93
C THR A 549 9.16 0.47 -10.37
N LEU A 550 8.31 0.76 -11.36
CA LEU A 550 8.75 0.77 -12.76
C LEU A 550 9.90 1.79 -12.86
N PRO A 551 11.05 1.46 -13.48
CA PRO A 551 12.20 2.36 -13.53
C PRO A 551 11.81 3.65 -14.26
N ASN A 552 11.58 4.71 -13.47
CA ASN A 552 11.19 6.08 -13.83
C ASN A 552 10.77 6.22 -15.30
N THR A 553 9.50 5.89 -15.61
CA THR A 553 8.93 6.00 -16.96
C THR A 553 8.98 7.46 -17.40
N GLY A 554 10.06 7.81 -18.09
CA GLY A 554 10.65 9.13 -17.92
C GLY A 554 9.75 10.30 -18.30
N ALA A 555 9.16 10.95 -17.29
CA ALA A 555 8.50 12.26 -17.42
C ALA A 555 9.46 13.40 -17.84
N ASN A 556 10.71 13.06 -18.15
CA ASN A 556 11.77 13.96 -18.62
C ASN A 556 12.27 13.67 -20.05
N ARG A 557 11.58 12.81 -20.83
CA ARG A 557 11.74 12.75 -22.30
C ARG A 557 10.38 12.70 -22.99
N ASP A 558 10.17 13.68 -23.88
CA ASP A 558 9.08 13.85 -24.86
C ASP A 558 7.88 14.77 -24.55
N VAL A 559 7.79 15.41 -23.37
CA VAL A 559 6.85 16.56 -23.17
C VAL A 559 7.34 17.84 -23.88
N THR A 560 8.63 17.93 -24.24
CA THR A 560 9.23 19.11 -24.87
C THR A 560 8.80 19.36 -26.32
N TYR A 561 8.20 18.39 -27.02
CA TYR A 561 7.83 18.57 -28.43
C TYR A 561 6.37 18.98 -28.65
N GLU A 562 5.42 18.52 -27.82
CA GLU A 562 4.02 18.94 -27.96
C GLU A 562 3.76 20.34 -27.38
N VAL A 563 4.42 20.71 -26.27
CA VAL A 563 4.33 22.05 -25.69
C VAL A 563 4.96 23.10 -26.62
N LEU A 564 6.10 22.80 -27.27
CA LEU A 564 6.64 23.68 -28.33
C LEU A 564 5.73 23.73 -29.56
N GLY A 565 5.10 22.61 -29.95
CA GLY A 565 4.16 22.56 -31.06
C GLY A 565 2.98 23.51 -30.86
N LEU A 566 2.37 23.50 -29.68
CA LEU A 566 1.25 24.37 -29.32
C LEU A 566 1.68 25.85 -29.20
N PHE A 567 2.85 26.14 -28.63
CA PHE A 567 3.39 27.51 -28.58
C PHE A 567 3.66 28.10 -29.98
N LEU A 568 4.22 27.30 -30.90
CA LEU A 568 4.48 27.73 -32.28
C LEU A 568 3.19 27.90 -33.10
N LEU A 569 2.16 27.08 -32.85
CA LEU A 569 0.82 27.26 -33.43
C LEU A 569 0.15 28.55 -32.93
N ALA A 570 0.25 28.87 -31.64
CA ALA A 570 -0.26 30.13 -31.08
C ALA A 570 0.45 31.37 -31.68
N ILE A 571 1.77 31.32 -31.87
CA ILE A 571 2.53 32.41 -32.50
C ILE A 571 2.16 32.55 -33.99
N SER A 572 1.99 31.43 -34.71
CA SER A 572 1.64 31.46 -36.16
C SER A 572 0.23 32.00 -36.43
N THR A 573 -0.73 31.75 -35.54
CA THR A 573 -2.11 32.23 -35.66
C THR A 573 -2.23 33.71 -35.27
N SER A 574 -1.46 34.16 -34.27
CA SER A 574 -1.37 35.57 -33.91
C SER A 574 -0.73 36.44 -35.02
N TRP A 575 0.30 35.93 -35.71
CA TRP A 575 0.92 36.64 -36.86
C TRP A 575 0.01 36.68 -38.09
N LYS A 576 -0.73 35.61 -38.41
CA LYS A 576 -1.68 35.62 -39.54
C LYS A 576 -2.88 36.56 -39.35
N LYS A 577 -3.21 36.93 -38.11
CA LYS A 577 -4.30 37.89 -37.83
C LYS A 577 -3.86 39.36 -37.95
N LYS A 578 -2.55 39.63 -37.90
CA LYS A 578 -1.98 41.01 -37.98
C LYS A 578 -1.59 41.44 -39.41
N MET A 579 -1.46 40.51 -40.37
CA MET A 579 -1.20 40.81 -41.79
C MET A 579 -2.45 40.77 -42.68
N LYS A 580 -3.62 41.15 -42.15
CA LYS A 580 -4.88 41.30 -42.91
C LYS A 580 -5.62 42.63 -42.67
N THR A 581 -4.98 43.58 -41.99
CA THR A 581 -5.53 44.91 -41.68
C THR A 581 -4.49 46.03 -41.82
N GLU A 582 -3.52 45.84 -42.72
CA GLU A 582 -2.66 46.88 -43.31
C GLU A 582 -2.61 46.65 -44.83
#